data_AF-K1U2F3-F1
#
_entry.id   AF-K1U2F3-F1
#
_cell.length_a   1.000
_cell.length_b   1.000
_cell.length_c   1.000
_cell.angle_alpha   90.00
_cell.angle_beta   90.00
_cell.angle_gamma   90.00
#
_symmetry.space_group_name_H-M   'P 1'
#
loop_
_entity.id
_entity.type
_entity.pdbx_description
1 polymer ?
#
loop_
_entity_poly.entity_id
_entity_poly.type
_entity_poly.pdbx_seq_one_letter_code
_entity_poly.pdbx_strand_id
1 'polypeptide(L)'
;MIFSGLEHTGQKPFKDVLIHGLVRDELGRKMSKSLGNGVDPLEVIDKYGADALRLTLVTGNAPGNDMRWTETKVTNSRNFANKLWNASRYILMNLPEDMQGAVLPENLPIEDKWILSLYNDLIKNVTSNLDSYELGVAVQNLFDFIWDVYCDWYIELTNAPYRRGREQPVPLRTYSFTLCRAS
;
A
#
# COMPACT_ATOMS: atom_id res chain seq x y z
N MET A 1 13.66 30.08 -6.18
CA MET A 1 14.32 28.81 -6.62
C MET A 1 14.51 28.76 -8.12
N ILE A 2 13.47 28.74 -8.95
CA ILE A 2 13.64 28.66 -10.42
C ILE A 2 14.42 29.84 -11.00
N PHE A 3 14.04 31.07 -10.62
CA PHE A 3 14.69 32.31 -11.04
C PHE A 3 16.19 32.30 -10.69
N SER A 4 16.53 32.10 -9.41
CA SER A 4 17.92 32.08 -8.94
C SER A 4 18.75 30.95 -9.55
N GLY A 5 18.14 29.78 -9.81
CA GLY A 5 18.81 28.66 -10.48
C GLY A 5 19.22 29.03 -11.90
N LEU A 6 18.29 29.60 -12.67
CA LEU A 6 18.58 30.05 -14.03
C LEU A 6 19.62 31.17 -14.07
N GLU A 7 19.50 32.15 -13.17
CA GLU A 7 20.41 33.30 -13.12
C GLU A 7 21.85 32.90 -12.78
N HIS A 8 22.04 32.03 -11.78
CA HIS A 8 23.39 31.70 -11.28
C HIS A 8 24.02 30.47 -11.93
N THR A 9 23.23 29.61 -12.57
CA THR A 9 23.74 28.34 -13.12
C THR A 9 23.41 28.12 -14.59
N GLY A 10 22.53 28.93 -15.18
CA GLY A 10 22.03 28.74 -16.55
C GLY A 10 21.18 27.47 -16.74
N GLN A 11 20.85 26.75 -15.66
CA GLN A 11 20.15 25.47 -15.72
C GLN A 11 18.91 25.48 -14.80
N LYS A 12 17.88 24.72 -15.18
CA LYS A 12 16.71 24.52 -14.32
C LYS A 12 17.11 23.64 -13.11
N PRO A 13 16.76 24.02 -11.87
CA PRO A 13 17.16 23.28 -10.66
C PRO A 13 16.37 21.99 -10.42
N PHE A 14 15.24 21.80 -11.10
CA PHE A 14 14.42 20.59 -11.03
C PHE A 14 13.74 20.32 -12.37
N LYS A 15 13.46 19.04 -12.64
CA LYS A 15 12.74 18.61 -13.85
C LYS A 15 11.22 18.70 -13.65
N ASP A 16 10.75 18.13 -12.55
CA ASP A 16 9.33 18.00 -12.21
C ASP A 16 9.05 18.70 -10.87
N VAL A 17 7.85 19.27 -10.73
CA VAL A 17 7.37 19.89 -9.49
C VAL A 17 6.02 19.30 -9.14
N LEU A 18 5.97 18.54 -8.04
CA LEU A 18 4.73 18.01 -7.50
C LEU A 18 4.18 18.97 -6.43
N ILE A 19 2.96 19.45 -6.65
CA ILE A 19 2.26 20.31 -5.69
C ILE A 19 1.16 19.49 -5.02
N HIS A 20 1.29 19.27 -3.72
CA HIS A 20 0.24 18.64 -2.91
C HIS A 20 -0.64 19.70 -2.25
N GLY A 21 -1.88 19.34 -1.92
CA GLY A 21 -2.75 20.20 -1.13
C GLY A 21 -2.33 20.28 0.34
N LEU A 22 -3.09 21.05 1.11
CA LEU A 22 -2.92 21.25 2.53
C LEU A 22 -3.73 20.23 3.33
N VAL A 23 -3.20 19.86 4.50
CA VAL A 23 -4.00 19.19 5.52
C VAL A 23 -4.82 20.24 6.26
N ARG A 24 -6.13 19.99 6.34
CA ARG A 24 -7.13 20.83 7.00
C ARG A 24 -7.66 20.10 8.23
N ASP A 25 -8.08 20.86 9.23
CA ASP A 25 -8.77 20.30 10.40
C ASP A 25 -10.14 19.71 10.02
N GLU A 26 -10.82 19.07 10.96
CA GLU A 26 -12.13 18.43 10.75
C GLU A 26 -13.22 19.40 10.26
N LEU A 27 -13.07 20.70 10.52
CA LEU A 27 -13.97 21.76 10.07
C LEU A 27 -13.57 22.33 8.70
N GLY A 28 -12.47 21.86 8.10
CA GLY A 28 -11.96 22.31 6.82
C GLY A 28 -11.11 23.58 6.89
N ARG A 29 -10.72 24.04 8.08
CA ARG A 29 -9.82 25.19 8.23
C ARG A 29 -8.39 24.74 8.03
N LYS A 30 -7.56 25.62 7.46
CA LYS A 30 -6.12 25.38 7.32
C LYS A 30 -5.52 25.09 8.70
N MET A 31 -4.76 23.99 8.82
CA MET A 31 -4.00 23.73 10.04
C MET A 31 -2.88 24.77 10.17
N SER A 32 -2.76 25.38 11.35
CA SER A 32 -1.68 26.34 11.62
C SER A 32 -1.39 26.44 13.12
N LYS A 33 -0.13 26.77 13.45
CA LYS A 33 0.30 27.00 14.83
C LYS A 33 -0.50 28.14 15.49
N SER A 34 -0.79 29.21 14.74
CA SER A 34 -1.54 30.37 15.24
C SER A 34 -3.00 30.05 15.61
N LEU A 35 -3.63 29.09 14.93
CA LEU A 35 -5.01 28.67 15.25
C LEU A 35 -5.05 27.57 16.33
N GLY A 36 -3.91 26.99 16.70
CA GLY A 36 -3.84 25.86 17.64
C GLY A 36 -4.56 24.60 17.18
N ASN A 37 -4.88 24.49 15.88
CA ASN A 37 -5.65 23.37 15.30
C ASN A 37 -4.78 22.36 14.54
N GLY A 38 -3.46 22.43 14.71
CA GLY A 38 -2.53 21.47 14.14
C GLY A 38 -2.54 20.17 14.94
N VAL A 39 -2.32 19.06 14.26
CA VAL A 39 -2.11 17.74 14.88
C VAL A 39 -0.62 17.46 14.87
N ASP A 40 -0.05 17.08 16.03
CA ASP A 40 1.35 16.69 16.10
C ASP A 40 1.54 15.32 15.43
N PRO A 41 2.35 15.19 14.37
CA PRO A 41 2.59 13.91 13.73
C PRO A 41 3.22 12.88 14.68
N LEU A 42 4.02 13.28 15.66
CA LEU A 42 4.66 12.36 16.60
C LEU A 42 3.64 11.72 17.53
N GLU A 43 2.67 12.48 18.03
CA GLU A 43 1.57 11.93 18.84
C GLU A 43 0.73 10.92 18.06
N VAL A 44 0.49 11.19 16.76
CA VAL A 44 -0.22 10.24 15.89
C VAL A 44 0.61 8.98 15.65
N ILE A 45 1.92 9.12 15.43
CA ILE A 45 2.84 7.99 15.25
C ILE A 45 2.86 7.11 16.50
N ASP A 46 2.93 7.71 17.69
CA ASP A 46 2.92 6.96 18.96
C ASP A 46 1.61 6.20 19.17
N LYS A 47 0.47 6.78 18.74
CA LYS A 47 -0.86 6.18 18.90
C LYS A 47 -1.22 5.14 17.82
N TYR A 48 -0.81 5.35 16.57
CA TYR A 48 -1.27 4.55 15.42
C TYR A 48 -0.16 3.92 14.57
N GLY A 49 1.09 4.37 14.73
CA GLY A 49 2.23 3.96 13.91
C GLY A 49 2.50 4.88 12.72
N ALA A 50 3.77 4.93 12.30
CA ALA A 50 4.22 5.74 11.17
C ALA A 50 3.59 5.34 9.84
N ASP A 51 3.42 4.05 9.58
CA ASP A 51 2.81 3.56 8.34
C ASP A 51 1.34 3.96 8.24
N ALA A 52 0.60 3.94 9.34
CA ALA A 52 -0.79 4.39 9.38
C ALA A 52 -0.89 5.88 9.01
N LEU A 53 -0.01 6.73 9.55
CA LEU A 53 0.04 8.14 9.20
C LEU A 53 0.42 8.36 7.72
N ARG A 54 1.46 7.68 7.22
CA ARG A 54 1.89 7.80 5.82
C ARG A 54 0.79 7.38 4.85
N LEU A 55 0.17 6.22 5.09
CA LEU A 55 -0.96 5.74 4.30
C LEU A 55 -2.12 6.73 4.34
N THR A 56 -2.43 7.30 5.51
CA THR A 56 -3.48 8.30 5.62
C THR A 56 -3.21 9.52 4.75
N LEU A 57 -1.98 10.04 4.72
CA LEU A 57 -1.63 11.24 3.96
C LEU A 57 -1.61 11.01 2.45
N VAL A 58 -1.37 9.79 1.99
CA VAL A 58 -1.35 9.44 0.57
C VAL A 58 -2.74 9.02 0.07
N THR A 59 -3.53 8.34 0.90
CA THR A 59 -4.81 7.76 0.50
C THR A 59 -5.87 8.83 0.24
N GLY A 60 -6.57 8.73 -0.89
CA GLY A 60 -7.69 9.60 -1.23
C GLY A 60 -7.31 11.06 -1.52
N ASN A 61 -6.04 11.32 -1.81
CA ASN A 61 -5.55 12.64 -2.22
C ASN A 61 -5.08 12.61 -3.67
N ALA A 62 -5.78 13.34 -4.53
CA ALA A 62 -5.26 13.75 -5.83
C ALA A 62 -4.25 14.90 -5.66
N PRO A 63 -3.22 15.01 -6.52
CA PRO A 63 -2.32 16.15 -6.53
C PRO A 63 -3.09 17.49 -6.53
N GLY A 64 -2.65 18.43 -5.69
CA GLY A 64 -3.27 19.75 -5.54
C GLY A 64 -4.56 19.82 -4.72
N ASN A 65 -5.19 18.69 -4.35
CA ASN A 65 -6.41 18.72 -3.53
C ASN A 65 -6.10 18.71 -2.03
N ASP A 66 -6.88 19.47 -1.26
CA ASP A 66 -6.71 19.56 0.18
C ASP A 66 -7.34 18.34 0.89
N MET A 67 -6.63 17.82 1.89
CA MET A 67 -7.12 16.73 2.72
C MET A 67 -7.77 17.26 3.98
N ARG A 68 -9.00 16.83 4.26
CA ARG A 68 -9.55 16.93 5.61
C ARG A 68 -9.01 15.83 6.51
N TRP A 69 -8.39 16.21 7.62
CA TRP A 69 -7.97 15.31 8.69
C TRP A 69 -9.19 14.81 9.47
N THR A 70 -9.23 13.52 9.78
CA THR A 70 -10.14 12.91 10.76
C THR A 70 -9.43 11.74 11.41
N GLU A 71 -9.64 11.50 12.70
CA GLU A 71 -9.04 10.32 13.37
C GLU A 71 -9.48 8.99 12.73
N THR A 72 -10.69 8.95 12.16
CA THR A 72 -11.21 7.78 11.45
C THR A 72 -10.32 7.38 10.27
N LYS A 73 -9.77 8.34 9.51
CA LYS A 73 -8.87 8.02 8.38
C LYS A 73 -7.58 7.34 8.84
N VAL A 74 -7.01 7.80 9.96
CA VAL A 74 -5.83 7.17 10.56
C VAL A 74 -6.14 5.79 11.09
N THR A 75 -7.29 5.65 11.75
CA THR A 75 -7.76 4.36 12.27
C THR A 75 -7.96 3.34 11.14
N ASN A 76 -8.54 3.75 10.01
CA ASN A 76 -8.71 2.90 8.84
C ASN A 76 -7.36 2.46 8.24
N SER A 77 -6.40 3.39 8.13
CA SER A 77 -5.05 3.09 7.64
C SER A 77 -4.31 2.12 8.57
N ARG A 78 -4.45 2.27 9.88
CA ARG A 78 -3.92 1.31 10.87
C ARG A 78 -4.57 -0.06 10.72
N ASN A 79 -5.89 -0.12 10.54
CA ASN A 79 -6.61 -1.39 10.38
C ASN A 79 -6.16 -2.12 9.12
N PHE A 80 -5.88 -1.39 8.03
CA PHE A 80 -5.29 -1.95 6.83
C PHE A 80 -3.89 -2.49 7.05
N ALA A 81 -2.99 -1.74 7.69
CA ALA A 81 -1.66 -2.22 8.05
C ALA A 81 -1.74 -3.50 8.89
N ASN A 82 -2.68 -3.57 9.85
CA ASN A 82 -2.93 -4.78 10.64
C ASN A 82 -3.46 -5.95 9.78
N LYS A 83 -4.34 -5.70 8.80
CA LYS A 83 -4.82 -6.73 7.87
C LYS A 83 -3.66 -7.30 7.05
N LEU A 84 -2.79 -6.43 6.52
CA LEU A 84 -1.59 -6.85 5.78
C LEU A 84 -0.62 -7.65 6.66
N TRP A 85 -0.41 -7.22 7.90
CA TRP A 85 0.38 -7.95 8.89
C TRP A 85 -0.20 -9.35 9.16
N ASN A 86 -1.51 -9.45 9.39
CA ASN A 86 -2.17 -10.73 9.65
C ASN A 86 -2.09 -11.67 8.44
N ALA A 87 -2.29 -11.16 7.22
CA ALA A 87 -2.13 -11.94 6.00
C ALA A 87 -0.70 -12.45 5.82
N SER A 88 0.29 -11.57 6.02
CA SER A 88 1.71 -11.93 5.94
C SER A 88 2.08 -12.97 6.99
N ARG A 89 1.65 -12.76 8.24
CA ARG A 89 1.88 -13.70 9.34
C ARG A 89 1.25 -15.06 9.07
N TYR A 90 0.03 -15.09 8.52
CA TYR A 90 -0.64 -16.32 8.12
C TYR A 90 0.21 -17.11 7.13
N ILE A 91 0.74 -16.46 6.09
CA ILE A 91 1.57 -17.10 5.08
C ILE A 91 2.88 -17.61 5.70
N LEU A 92 3.58 -16.75 6.45
CA LEU A 92 4.85 -17.10 7.08
C LEU A 92 4.73 -18.31 8.01
N MET A 93 3.62 -18.44 8.74
CA MET A 93 3.35 -19.58 9.60
C MET A 93 3.14 -20.90 8.86
N ASN A 94 2.76 -20.84 7.59
CA ASN A 94 2.51 -22.02 6.77
C ASN A 94 3.65 -22.30 5.78
N LEU A 95 4.66 -21.44 5.70
CA LEU A 95 5.83 -21.66 4.84
C LEU A 95 6.76 -22.72 5.47
N PRO A 96 7.26 -23.69 4.67
CA PRO A 96 8.30 -24.62 5.11
C PRO A 96 9.58 -23.86 5.45
N GLU A 97 10.24 -24.23 6.56
CA GLU A 97 11.49 -23.59 7.01
C GLU A 97 12.64 -23.75 5.99
N ASP A 98 12.59 -24.77 5.15
CA ASP A 98 13.59 -25.10 4.13
C ASP A 98 13.29 -24.50 2.75
N MET A 99 12.25 -23.66 2.63
CA MET A 99 11.89 -23.06 1.36
C MET A 99 12.98 -22.08 0.89
N GLN A 100 13.75 -22.49 -0.13
CA GLN A 100 14.74 -21.66 -0.79
C GLN A 100 14.17 -21.01 -2.04
N GLY A 101 13.95 -19.70 -1.97
CA GLY A 101 13.59 -18.85 -3.10
C GLY A 101 12.16 -19.01 -3.60
N ALA A 102 11.67 -17.95 -4.23
CA ALA A 102 10.35 -17.92 -4.84
C ALA A 102 10.40 -18.49 -6.28
N VAL A 103 10.57 -19.81 -6.41
CA VAL A 103 10.44 -20.47 -7.73
C VAL A 103 9.03 -21.01 -7.87
N LEU A 104 8.31 -20.48 -8.86
CA LEU A 104 6.98 -20.97 -9.22
C LEU A 104 7.08 -22.38 -9.81
N PRO A 105 6.23 -23.32 -9.38
CA PRO A 105 6.18 -24.66 -9.98
C PRO A 105 5.73 -24.60 -11.44
N GLU A 106 6.17 -25.56 -12.27
CA GLU A 106 5.80 -25.61 -13.69
C GLU A 106 4.28 -25.75 -13.89
N ASN A 107 3.63 -26.55 -13.04
CA ASN A 107 2.19 -26.79 -13.08
C ASN A 107 1.48 -26.06 -11.95
N LEU A 108 1.11 -24.82 -12.22
CA LEU A 108 0.30 -24.01 -11.30
C LEU A 108 -1.18 -24.42 -11.32
N PRO A 109 -1.83 -24.53 -10.15
CA PRO A 109 -3.28 -24.60 -10.02
C PRO A 109 -3.98 -23.40 -10.68
N ILE A 110 -5.29 -23.52 -10.95
CA ILE A 110 -6.05 -22.48 -11.65
C ILE A 110 -6.18 -21.21 -10.80
N GLU A 111 -6.37 -21.37 -9.49
CA GLU A 111 -6.43 -20.32 -8.50
C GLU A 111 -5.13 -19.51 -8.43
N ASP A 112 -3.98 -20.18 -8.54
CA ASP A 112 -2.66 -19.56 -8.53
C ASP A 112 -2.39 -18.80 -9.83
N LYS A 113 -2.79 -19.37 -10.97
CA LYS A 113 -2.72 -18.68 -12.27
C LYS A 113 -3.59 -17.42 -12.28
N TRP A 114 -4.79 -17.52 -11.71
CA TRP A 114 -5.72 -16.39 -11.60
C TRP A 114 -5.15 -15.25 -10.77
N ILE A 115 -4.67 -15.51 -9.55
CA ILE A 115 -4.11 -14.46 -8.70
C ILE A 115 -2.85 -13.84 -9.30
N LEU A 116 -1.98 -14.64 -9.94
CA LEU A 116 -0.77 -14.16 -10.59
C LEU A 116 -1.09 -13.27 -11.80
N SER A 117 -2.16 -13.57 -12.54
CA SER A 117 -2.63 -12.70 -13.62
C SER A 117 -3.03 -11.32 -13.06
N LEU A 118 -3.88 -11.30 -12.03
CA LEU A 118 -4.34 -10.06 -11.41
C LEU A 118 -3.19 -9.28 -10.76
N TYR A 119 -2.24 -9.98 -10.13
CA TYR A 119 -1.05 -9.37 -9.54
C TYR A 119 -0.14 -8.71 -10.60
N ASN A 120 0.06 -9.35 -11.76
CA ASN A 120 0.83 -8.75 -12.84
C ASN A 120 0.16 -7.49 -13.41
N ASP A 121 -1.17 -7.47 -13.50
CA ASP A 121 -1.89 -6.28 -13.94
C ASP A 121 -1.88 -5.17 -12.87
N LEU A 122 -1.96 -5.53 -11.59
CA LEU A 122 -1.75 -4.62 -10.47
C LEU A 122 -0.37 -3.95 -10.55
N ILE A 123 0.70 -4.73 -10.78
CA ILE A 123 2.06 -4.18 -10.91
C ILE A 123 2.10 -3.12 -12.00
N LYS A 124 1.57 -3.41 -13.20
CA LYS A 124 1.57 -2.46 -14.32
C LYS A 124 0.82 -1.18 -13.94
N ASN A 125 -0.37 -1.32 -13.35
CA ASN A 125 -1.21 -0.19 -12.98
C ASN A 125 -0.55 0.66 -11.90
N VAL A 126 -0.05 0.04 -10.82
CA VAL A 126 0.63 0.76 -9.72
C VAL A 126 1.89 1.45 -10.24
N THR A 127 2.71 0.77 -11.04
CA THR A 127 3.93 1.35 -11.64
C THR A 127 3.59 2.59 -12.47
N SER A 128 2.60 2.49 -13.37
CA SER A 128 2.15 3.62 -14.19
C SER A 128 1.65 4.81 -13.35
N ASN A 129 0.89 4.53 -12.29
CA ASN A 129 0.41 5.58 -11.38
C ASN A 129 1.58 6.24 -10.62
N LEU A 130 2.57 5.46 -10.17
CA LEU A 130 3.76 6.00 -9.51
C LEU A 130 4.60 6.86 -10.45
N ASP A 131 4.80 6.42 -11.70
CA ASP A 131 5.52 7.17 -12.74
C ASP A 131 4.83 8.51 -13.07
N SER A 132 3.51 8.55 -12.91
CA SER A 132 2.68 9.75 -13.12
C SER A 132 2.46 10.58 -11.86
N TYR A 133 3.09 10.21 -10.73
CA TYR A 133 2.92 10.83 -9.41
C TYR A 133 1.50 10.75 -8.82
N GLU A 134 0.67 9.83 -9.32
CA GLU A 134 -0.70 9.55 -8.85
C GLU A 134 -0.71 8.58 -7.65
N LEU A 135 -0.04 8.99 -6.57
CA LEU A 135 0.20 8.14 -5.39
C LEU A 135 -1.10 7.67 -4.73
N GLY A 136 -2.13 8.52 -4.68
CA GLY A 136 -3.41 8.16 -4.07
C GLY A 136 -4.11 7.03 -4.82
N VAL A 137 -4.05 7.04 -6.16
CA VAL A 137 -4.61 5.98 -7.01
C VAL A 137 -3.78 4.70 -6.90
N ALA A 138 -2.45 4.82 -6.86
CA ALA A 138 -1.55 3.68 -6.64
C ALA A 138 -1.88 2.96 -5.32
N VAL A 139 -2.05 3.70 -4.23
CA VAL A 139 -2.42 3.13 -2.92
C VAL A 139 -3.81 2.51 -2.96
N GLN A 140 -4.79 3.15 -3.60
CA GLN A 140 -6.14 2.58 -3.71
C GLN A 140 -6.13 1.22 -4.43
N ASN A 141 -5.40 1.11 -5.55
CA ASN A 141 -5.28 -0.16 -6.28
C ASN A 141 -4.66 -1.27 -5.41
N LEU A 142 -3.65 -0.94 -4.60
CA LEU A 142 -3.06 -1.90 -3.64
C LEU A 142 -4.08 -2.29 -2.57
N PHE A 143 -4.85 -1.33 -2.07
CA PHE A 143 -5.86 -1.54 -1.05
C PHE A 143 -6.94 -2.52 -1.53
N ASP A 144 -7.51 -2.24 -2.71
CA ASP A 144 -8.57 -3.05 -3.32
C ASP A 144 -8.06 -4.47 -3.61
N PHE A 145 -6.85 -4.61 -4.15
CA PHE A 145 -6.27 -5.92 -4.41
C PHE A 145 -6.02 -6.70 -3.11
N ILE A 146 -5.39 -6.10 -2.11
CA ILE A 146 -5.04 -6.80 -0.86
C ILE A 146 -6.30 -7.22 -0.12
N TRP A 147 -7.29 -6.33 -0.03
CA TRP A 147 -8.49 -6.58 0.73
C TRP A 147 -9.44 -7.51 -0.03
N ASP A 148 -9.92 -7.07 -1.18
CA ASP A 148 -11.06 -7.70 -1.85
C ASP A 148 -10.64 -8.91 -2.68
N VAL A 149 -9.42 -8.95 -3.21
CA VAL A 149 -8.96 -10.06 -4.06
C VAL A 149 -8.13 -11.05 -3.26
N TYR A 150 -7.08 -10.57 -2.60
CA TYR A 150 -6.11 -11.44 -1.97
C TYR A 150 -6.61 -12.05 -0.68
N CYS A 151 -7.05 -11.22 0.28
CA CYS A 151 -7.52 -11.72 1.56
C CYS A 151 -8.88 -12.39 1.46
N ASP A 152 -9.85 -11.75 0.81
CA ASP A 152 -11.24 -12.23 0.84
C ASP A 152 -11.47 -13.42 -0.11
N TRP A 153 -10.76 -13.51 -1.24
CA TRP A 153 -10.87 -14.64 -2.16
C TRP A 153 -9.68 -15.59 -2.11
N TYR A 154 -8.47 -15.13 -2.42
CA TYR A 154 -7.35 -16.06 -2.67
C TYR A 154 -6.92 -16.82 -1.41
N ILE A 155 -6.81 -16.16 -0.25
CA ILE A 155 -6.53 -16.83 1.02
C ILE A 155 -7.67 -17.80 1.39
N GLU A 156 -8.94 -17.44 1.18
CA GLU A 156 -10.05 -18.33 1.54
C GLU A 156 -10.17 -19.57 0.62
N LEU A 157 -9.94 -19.39 -0.68
CA LEU A 157 -9.98 -20.48 -1.68
C LEU A 157 -8.93 -21.56 -1.41
N THR A 158 -7.75 -21.15 -0.94
CA THR A 158 -6.63 -22.05 -0.62
C THR A 158 -6.73 -22.64 0.79
N ASN A 159 -7.42 -21.97 1.72
CA ASN A 159 -7.68 -22.46 3.07
C ASN A 159 -8.79 -23.53 3.12
N ALA A 160 -9.78 -23.45 2.22
CA ALA A 160 -10.93 -24.36 2.24
C ALA A 160 -10.57 -25.86 1.99
N PRO A 161 -9.64 -26.22 1.09
CA PRO A 161 -9.18 -27.60 0.91
C PRO A 161 -8.44 -28.15 2.14
N TYR A 162 -7.64 -27.32 2.83
CA TYR A 162 -6.90 -27.69 4.04
C TYR A 162 -7.83 -28.15 5.17
N ARG A 163 -8.92 -27.41 5.42
CA ARG A 163 -9.92 -27.77 6.43
C ARG A 163 -10.67 -29.08 6.14
N ARG A 164 -10.60 -29.59 4.90
CA ARG A 164 -11.23 -30.86 4.49
C ARG A 164 -10.25 -32.05 4.47
N GLY A 165 -9.04 -31.89 5.02
CA GLY A 165 -8.09 -33.00 5.21
C GLY A 165 -7.41 -33.49 3.94
N ARG A 166 -7.35 -32.68 2.87
CA ARG A 166 -6.47 -32.97 1.72
C ARG A 166 -5.03 -32.51 2.02
N GLU A 167 -4.05 -33.32 1.63
CA GLU A 167 -2.61 -33.08 1.86
C GLU A 167 -2.09 -31.76 1.28
N GLN A 168 -0.94 -31.33 1.83
CA GLN A 168 -0.34 -29.99 1.82
C GLN A 168 -0.59 -29.15 0.56
N PRO A 169 -0.92 -27.86 0.69
CA PRO A 169 -1.31 -27.10 -0.47
C PRO A 169 -0.06 -26.58 -1.19
N VAL A 170 -0.12 -26.65 -2.52
CA VAL A 170 0.79 -26.08 -3.51
C VAL A 170 0.91 -24.51 -3.53
N PRO A 171 0.09 -23.65 -2.86
CA PRO A 171 0.15 -22.20 -3.05
C PRO A 171 1.20 -21.45 -2.22
N LEU A 172 1.96 -22.13 -1.36
CA LEU A 172 3.00 -21.51 -0.51
C LEU A 172 4.13 -20.84 -1.30
N ARG A 173 4.48 -21.40 -2.46
CA ARG A 173 5.44 -20.79 -3.38
C ARG A 173 4.85 -19.59 -4.10
N THR A 174 3.58 -19.63 -4.46
CA THR A 174 2.85 -18.51 -5.06
C THR A 174 2.71 -17.36 -4.07
N TYR A 175 2.44 -17.65 -2.80
CA TYR A 175 2.43 -16.67 -1.70
C TYR A 175 3.79 -16.03 -1.45
N SER A 176 4.84 -16.85 -1.38
CA SER A 176 6.21 -16.34 -1.27
C SER A 176 6.58 -15.49 -2.49
N PHE A 177 6.16 -15.89 -3.69
CA PHE A 177 6.43 -15.14 -4.92
C PHE A 177 5.74 -13.77 -4.95
N THR A 178 4.47 -13.68 -4.53
CA THR A 178 3.78 -12.39 -4.48
C THR A 178 4.33 -11.45 -3.40
N LEU A 179 4.81 -12.00 -2.28
CA LEU A 179 5.40 -11.22 -1.18
C LEU A 179 6.87 -10.82 -1.43
N CYS A 180 7.73 -11.75 -1.87
CA CYS A 180 9.18 -11.53 -2.00
C CYS A 180 9.58 -10.68 -3.20
N ARG A 181 8.71 -10.49 -4.20
CA ARG A 181 9.01 -9.60 -5.34
C ARG A 181 8.75 -8.13 -5.05
N ALA A 182 8.15 -7.81 -3.90
CA ALA A 182 7.86 -6.45 -3.46
C ALA A 182 9.01 -5.83 -2.62
N SER A 183 10.05 -6.61 -2.30
CA SER A 183 11.26 -6.22 -1.55
C SER A 183 12.49 -6.26 -2.44
#